data_AF-A0A6B3L654-F1
#
_entry.id   AF-A0A6B3L654-F1
#
_cell.length_a   1.000
_cell.length_b   1.000
_cell.length_c   1.000
_cell.angle_alpha   90.00
_cell.angle_beta   90.00
_cell.angle_gamma   90.00
#
_symmetry.space_group_name_H-M   'P 1'
#
loop_
_entity.id
_entity.type
_entity.pdbx_description
1 polymer ?
#
loop_
_entity_poly.entity_id
_entity_poly.type
_entity_poly.pdbx_seq_one_letter_code
_entity_poly.pdbx_strand_id
1 'polypeptide(L)' 'MAHLGELRKAAEDLTLEERAELAAFLLGSLGEVHHSVDDDEAGRRANELDEGSVRGLSREEFSRACGH' A
#
# COMPACT_ATOMS: atom_id res chain seq x y z
N MET A 1 -2.48 20.63 15.71
CA MET A 1 -2.00 19.48 14.92
C MET A 1 -1.55 18.44 15.92
N ALA A 2 -2.07 17.21 15.84
CA ALA A 2 -1.57 16.12 16.68
C ALA A 2 -0.26 15.58 16.08
N HIS A 3 0.73 15.27 16.91
CA HIS A 3 1.96 14.66 16.45
C HIS A 3 1.75 13.15 16.21
N LEU A 4 2.41 12.58 15.20
CA LEU A 4 2.29 11.14 14.88
C LEU A 4 2.56 10.23 16.10
N GLY A 5 3.49 10.62 16.97
CA GLY A 5 3.79 9.88 18.20
C GLY A 5 2.63 9.86 19.21
N GLU A 6 1.80 10.90 19.23
CA GLU A 6 0.62 10.97 20.11
C GLU A 6 -0.52 10.11 19.56
N LEU A 7 -0.73 10.14 18.24
CA LEU A 7 -1.70 9.27 17.55
C LEU A 7 -1.37 7.79 17.72
N ARG A 8 -0.09 7.43 17.62
CA ARG A 8 0.37 6.05 17.83
C ARG A 8 0.04 5.56 19.24
N LYS A 9 0.36 6.35 20.26
CA LYS A 9 0.07 5.99 21.66
C LYS A 9 -1.43 5.84 21.89
N ALA A 10 -2.23 6.77 21.38
CA ALA A 10 -3.68 6.68 21.49
C ALA A 10 -4.25 5.42 20.80
N ALA A 11 -3.66 4.99 19.67
CA ALA A 11 -4.07 3.78 18.96
C ALA A 11 -3.67 2.47 19.69
N GLU A 12 -2.62 2.50 20.51
CA GLU A 12 -2.20 1.35 21.32
C GLU A 12 -3.24 1.01 22.41
N ASP A 13 -3.94 2.02 22.93
CA ASP A 13 -4.98 1.86 23.96
C ASP A 13 -6.36 1.42 23.41
N LEU A 14 -6.54 1.39 22.08
CA LEU A 14 -7.78 0.99 21.45
C LEU A 14 -8.00 -0.54 21.48
N THR A 15 -9.25 -0.96 21.46
CA THR A 15 -9.62 -2.35 21.18
C THR A 15 -9.29 -2.74 19.74
N LEU A 16 -9.35 -4.03 19.43
CA LEU A 16 -9.10 -4.51 18.07
C LEU A 16 -10.12 -3.95 17.05
N GLU A 17 -11.39 -3.86 17.46
CA GLU A 17 -12.49 -3.34 16.64
C GLU A 17 -12.29 -1.85 16.33
N GLU A 18 -12.01 -1.05 17.36
CA GLU A 18 -11.75 0.40 17.19
C GLU A 18 -10.49 0.66 16.35
N ARG A 19 -9.45 -0.18 16.46
CA ARG A 19 -8.28 -0.08 15.58
C ARG A 19 -8.63 -0.36 14.12
N ALA A 20 -9.52 -1.30 13.86
CA ALA A 20 -9.96 -1.62 12.50
C ALA A 20 -10.76 -0.46 11.89
N GLU A 21 -11.65 0.16 12.66
CA GLU A 21 -12.40 1.35 12.25
C GLU A 21 -11.48 2.55 12.00
N LEU A 22 -10.51 2.79 12.88
CA LEU A 22 -9.51 3.84 12.71
C LEU A 22 -8.68 3.62 11.44
N ALA A 23 -8.26 2.37 11.16
CA ALA A 23 -7.55 2.03 9.95
C ALA A 23 -8.40 2.29 8.69
N ALA A 24 -9.68 1.91 8.71
CA ALA A 24 -10.61 2.17 7.61
C ALA A 24 -10.81 3.68 7.37
N PHE A 25 -10.98 4.47 8.43
CA PHE A 25 -11.08 5.92 8.35
C PHE A 25 -9.80 6.54 7.76
N LEU A 26 -8.63 6.15 8.27
CA LEU A 26 -7.36 6.66 7.77
C LEU A 26 -7.14 6.31 6.30
N LEU A 27 -7.35 5.04 5.92
CA LEU A 27 -7.23 4.58 4.54
C LEU A 27 -8.24 5.25 3.60
N GLY A 28 -9.48 5.45 4.03
CA GLY A 28 -10.49 6.18 3.26
C GLY A 28 -10.22 7.68 3.15
N SER A 29 -9.49 8.26 4.11
CA SER A 29 -9.12 9.68 4.14
C SER A 29 -7.81 10.00 3.40
N LEU A 30 -6.97 9.00 3.14
CA LEU A 30 -5.84 9.07 2.21
C LEU A 30 -6.43 9.13 0.81
N GLY A 31 -6.96 10.31 0.45
CA GLY A 31 -7.86 10.51 -0.67
C GLY A 31 -7.39 9.78 -1.90
N GLU A 32 -8.28 8.99 -2.52
CA GLU A 32 -8.09 8.09 -3.65
C GLU A 32 -6.77 8.31 -4.40
N VAL A 33 -5.64 7.90 -3.80
CA VAL A 33 -4.43 7.69 -4.56
C VAL A 33 -4.66 6.33 -5.19
N HIS A 34 -5.52 6.32 -6.20
CA HIS A 34 -5.44 5.30 -7.20
C HIS A 34 -3.98 5.34 -7.67
N HIS A 35 -3.23 4.31 -7.34
CA HIS A 35 -2.00 4.00 -8.04
C HIS A 35 -2.37 3.55 -9.46
N SER A 36 -3.08 4.41 -10.20
CA SER A 36 -3.29 4.26 -11.62
C SER A 36 -1.95 4.54 -12.27
N VAL A 37 -1.39 3.49 -12.83
CA VAL A 37 -0.27 3.57 -13.75
C VAL A 37 -0.87 4.11 -15.06
N ASP A 38 -0.33 5.21 -15.59
CA ASP A 38 -0.73 5.68 -16.92
C ASP A 38 -0.21 4.72 -18.01
N ASP A 39 -0.74 4.83 -19.22
CA ASP A 39 -0.38 3.93 -20.33
C ASP A 39 1.12 3.98 -20.66
N ASP A 40 1.76 5.14 -20.46
CA ASP A 40 3.19 5.34 -20.71
C ASP A 40 4.04 4.55 -19.70
N GLU A 41 3.69 4.61 -18.41
CA GLU A 41 4.36 3.89 -17.33
C GLU A 41 4.09 2.38 -17.42
N ALA A 42 2.90 1.99 -17.86
CA ALA A 42 2.58 0.60 -18.15
C ALA A 42 3.42 0.07 -19.32
N GLY A 43 3.53 0.84 -20.40
CA GLY A 43 4.35 0.50 -21.57
C GLY A 43 5.83 0.41 -21.23
N ARG A 44 6.37 1.35 -20.45
CA ARG A 44 7.75 1.31 -19.97
C ARG A 44 8.04 0.04 -19.18
N ARG A 45 7.21 -0.29 -18.19
CA ARG A 45 7.40 -1.49 -17.36
C ARG A 45 7.28 -2.79 -18.16
N ALA A 46 6.43 -2.83 -19.18
CA ALA A 46 6.33 -3.97 -20.08
C ALA A 46 7.61 -4.14 -20.90
N ASN A 47 8.14 -3.06 -21.48
CA ASN A 47 9.40 -3.11 -22.23
C ASN A 47 10.59 -3.53 -21.34
N GLU A 48 10.68 -2.99 -20.12
CA GLU A 48 11.73 -3.38 -19.16
C GLU A 48 11.67 -4.88 -18.81
N LEU A 49 10.47 -5.46 -18.76
CA LEU A 49 10.26 -6.88 -18.51
C LEU A 49 10.66 -7.72 -19.73
N ASP A 50 10.25 -7.31 -20.93
CA ASP A 50 10.54 -8.01 -22.18
C ASP A 50 12.05 -7.97 -22.52
N GLU A 51 12.72 -6.86 -22.23
CA GLU A 51 14.17 -6.68 -22.40
C GLU A 51 14.99 -7.38 -21.31
N GLY A 52 14.35 -7.86 -20.24
CA GLY A 52 15.00 -8.53 -19.11
C GLY A 52 15.74 -7.59 -18.14
N SER A 53 15.50 -6.28 -18.25
CA SER A 53 16.02 -5.27 -17.32
C SER A 53 15.42 -5.41 -15.93
N VAL A 54 14.18 -5.93 -15.85
CA VAL A 54 13.51 -6.32 -14.61
C VAL A 54 12.97 -7.75 -14.71
N ARG A 55 12.71 -8.38 -13.56
CA ARG A 55 12.09 -9.71 -13.48
C ARG A 55 10.69 -9.61 -12.90
N GLY A 56 9.74 -10.28 -13.55
CA GLY A 56 8.40 -10.49 -13.00
C GLY A 56 8.42 -11.32 -11.71
N LEU A 57 7.52 -10.98 -10.78
CA LEU A 57 7.35 -11.75 -9.56
C LEU A 57 6.52 -13.01 -9.85
N SER A 58 6.93 -14.14 -9.26
CA SER A 58 6.04 -15.29 -9.14
C SER A 58 4.88 -14.98 -8.19
N ARG A 59 3.82 -15.78 -8.26
CA ARG A 59 2.65 -15.62 -7.38
C ARG A 59 3.00 -15.64 -5.90
N GLU A 60 3.94 -16.51 -5.50
CA GLU A 60 4.35 -16.63 -4.09
C GLU A 60 5.15 -15.40 -3.64
N GLU A 61 6.03 -14.88 -4.49
CA GLU A 61 6.78 -13.64 -4.22
C GLU A 61 5.86 -12.43 -4.11
N PHE A 62 4.85 -12.36 -4.98
CA PHE A 62 3.82 -11.33 -4.92
C PHE A 62 3.01 -11.42 -3.61
N SER A 63 2.55 -12.62 -3.25
CA SER A 63 1.83 -12.88 -1.99
C SER A 63 2.62 -12.38 -0.78
N ARG A 64 3.89 -12.79 -0.69
CA ARG A 64 4.78 -12.40 0.40
C ARG A 64 5.00 -10.88 0.46
N ALA A 65 5.15 -10.22 -0.68
CA ALA A 65 5.30 -8.77 -0.76
C ALA A 65 4.03 -8.02 -0.30
N CYS A 66 2.85 -8.61 -0.51
CA CYS A 66 1.57 -8.12 -0.03
C CYS A 66 1.25 -8.50 1.43
N GLY A 67 2.16 -9.21 2.13
CA GLY A 67 1.96 -9.62 3.52
C GLY A 67 1.09 -10.86 3.71
N HIS A 68 0.97 -11.71 2.68
CA HIS A 68 0.25 -12.98 2.68
C HIS A 68 1.20 -14.18 2.68
#